data_AF-A0A2I2MBB8-F1
#
_entry.id   AF-A0A2I2MBB8-F1
#
_cell.length_a   1.000
_cell.length_b   1.000
_cell.length_c   1.000
_cell.angle_alpha   90.00
_cell.angle_beta   90.00
_cell.angle_gamma   90.00
#
_symmetry.space_group_name_H-M   'P 1'
#
loop_
_entity.id
_entity.type
_entity.pdbx_description
1 polymer ?
#
loop_
_entity_poly.entity_id
_entity_poly.type
_entity_poly.pdbx_seq_one_letter_code
_entity_poly.pdbx_strand_id
1 'polypeptide(L)'
;MKKEVQRLLSLTPSQYNRMVFNIWFEWCNQKTTTSKELQKALICKPLFNWWQKELLNLEALFLKEIAPFYKIVSKDVAQDIYDTYICEIFKKLSKSTVKKANL
;
A
#
# COMPACT_ATOMS: atom_id res chain seq x y z
N MET A 1 1.71 1.05 -13.84
CA MET A 1 1.86 0.47 -12.49
C MET A 1 0.57 -0.20 -12.01
N LYS A 2 -0.48 0.56 -11.62
CA LYS A 2 -1.77 -0.01 -11.18
C LYS A 2 -2.35 -1.11 -12.09
N LYS A 3 -2.40 -0.89 -13.41
CA LYS A 3 -2.89 -1.90 -14.38
C LYS A 3 -2.02 -3.17 -14.44
N GLU A 4 -0.71 -3.02 -14.21
CA GLU A 4 0.27 -4.12 -14.22
C GLU A 4 0.07 -5.01 -13.00
N VAL A 5 -0.03 -4.39 -11.81
CA VAL A 5 -0.34 -5.07 -10.54
C VAL A 5 -1.69 -5.76 -10.61
N GLN A 6 -2.71 -5.07 -11.15
CA GLN A 6 -4.04 -5.67 -11.38
C GLN A 6 -3.98 -6.92 -12.26
N ARG A 7 -3.22 -6.86 -13.35
CA ARG A 7 -3.07 -7.99 -14.27
C ARG A 7 -2.36 -9.17 -13.60
N LEU A 8 -1.25 -8.91 -12.92
CA LEU A 8 -0.45 -9.92 -12.21
C LEU A 8 -1.24 -10.65 -11.13
N LEU A 9 -1.91 -9.87 -10.28
CA LEU A 9 -2.67 -10.40 -9.16
C LEU A 9 -4.09 -10.83 -9.58
N SER A 10 -4.42 -10.73 -10.87
CA SER A 10 -5.75 -11.04 -11.41
C SER A 10 -6.88 -10.31 -10.66
N LEU A 11 -6.67 -9.03 -10.38
CA LEU A 11 -7.60 -8.16 -9.65
C LEU A 11 -8.40 -7.29 -10.63
N THR A 12 -9.71 -7.23 -10.41
CA THR A 12 -10.55 -6.17 -10.99
C THR A 12 -10.16 -4.79 -10.43
N PRO A 13 -10.53 -3.70 -11.12
CA PRO A 13 -10.31 -2.35 -10.59
C PRO A 13 -10.89 -2.14 -9.19
N SER A 14 -12.07 -2.70 -8.93
CA SER A 14 -12.75 -2.60 -7.63
C SER A 14 -12.01 -3.38 -6.53
N GLN A 15 -11.54 -4.60 -6.83
CA GLN A 15 -10.75 -5.38 -5.88
C GLN A 15 -9.43 -4.68 -5.53
N TYR A 16 -8.74 -4.13 -6.53
CA TYR A 16 -7.52 -3.36 -6.30
C TYR A 16 -7.79 -2.13 -5.43
N ASN A 17 -8.84 -1.36 -5.70
CA ASN A 17 -9.18 -0.19 -4.89
C ASN A 17 -9.50 -0.59 -3.44
N ARG A 18 -10.20 -1.71 -3.23
CA ARG A 18 -10.49 -2.24 -1.89
C ARG A 18 -9.21 -2.67 -1.17
N MET A 19 -8.30 -3.35 -1.87
CA MET A 19 -7.00 -3.74 -1.33
C MET A 19 -6.20 -2.52 -0.88
N VAL A 20 -6.05 -1.51 -1.74
CA VAL A 20 -5.36 -0.25 -1.41
C VAL A 20 -6.02 0.44 -0.21
N PHE A 21 -7.35 0.52 -0.17
CA PHE A 21 -8.05 1.10 0.96
C PHE A 21 -7.81 0.32 2.27
N ASN A 22 -7.84 -1.01 2.23
CA ASN A 22 -7.58 -1.84 3.40
C ASN A 22 -6.16 -1.63 3.94
N ILE A 23 -5.15 -1.57 3.07
CA ILE A 23 -3.76 -1.30 3.47
C ILE A 23 -3.65 0.10 4.08
N TRP A 24 -4.30 1.10 3.48
CA TRP A 24 -4.33 2.47 4.01
C TRP A 24 -4.98 2.55 5.38
N PHE A 25 -6.14 1.93 5.52
CA PHE A 25 -6.92 1.89 6.76
C PHE A 25 -6.11 1.22 7.87
N GLU A 26 -5.56 0.04 7.60
CA GLU A 26 -4.75 -0.70 8.55
C GLU A 26 -3.50 0.09 8.96
N TRP A 27 -2.86 0.77 8.01
CA TRP A 27 -1.71 1.62 8.31
C TRP A 27 -2.10 2.76 9.25
N CYS A 28 -3.20 3.46 8.99
CA CYS A 28 -3.69 4.51 9.88
C CYS A 28 -4.04 3.97 11.27
N ASN A 29 -4.69 2.79 11.32
CA ASN A 29 -5.09 2.14 12.55
C ASN A 29 -3.87 1.81 13.43
N GLN A 30 -2.78 1.30 12.84
CA GLN A 30 -1.54 1.03 13.57
C GLN A 30 -0.81 2.28 14.07
N LYS A 31 -1.07 3.45 13.50
CA LYS A 31 -0.44 4.72 13.91
C LYS A 31 -1.34 5.57 14.81
N THR A 32 -2.52 5.10 15.17
CA THR A 32 -3.48 5.85 15.98
C THR A 32 -3.92 5.04 17.19
N THR A 33 -4.34 5.73 18.25
CA THR A 33 -4.78 5.08 19.49
C THR A 33 -6.28 5.23 19.71
N THR A 34 -6.87 6.29 19.17
CA THR A 34 -8.30 6.57 19.32
C THR A 34 -9.01 6.62 17.97
N SER A 35 -10.31 6.31 17.97
CA SER A 35 -11.14 6.43 16.77
C SER A 35 -11.16 7.86 16.20
N LYS A 36 -10.99 8.88 17.06
CA LYS A 36 -10.91 10.28 16.64
C LYS A 36 -9.62 10.58 15.88
N GLU A 37 -8.49 10.04 16.33
CA GLU A 37 -7.21 10.13 15.60
C GLU A 37 -7.26 9.37 14.29
N LEU A 38 -7.82 8.15 14.29
CA LEU A 38 -8.01 7.36 13.07
C LEU A 38 -8.81 8.12 12.02
N GLN A 39 -9.96 8.70 12.39
CA GLN A 39 -10.76 9.52 11.47
C GLN A 39 -9.96 10.70 10.92
N LYS A 40 -9.19 11.41 11.77
CA LYS A 40 -8.33 12.51 11.32
C LYS A 40 -7.25 12.05 10.34
N ALA A 41 -6.61 10.91 10.62
CA ALA A 41 -5.58 10.34 9.75
C ALA A 41 -6.16 9.96 8.38
N LEU A 42 -7.31 9.28 8.36
CA LEU A 42 -7.99 8.82 7.14
C LEU A 42 -8.39 9.98 6.20
N ILE A 43 -8.79 11.14 6.75
CA ILE A 43 -9.18 12.32 5.95
C ILE A 43 -8.00 13.25 5.64
N CYS A 44 -6.80 12.99 6.18
CA CYS A 44 -5.64 13.84 6.00
C CYS A 44 -5.03 13.65 4.60
N LYS A 45 -5.47 14.48 3.64
CA LYS A 45 -5.00 14.43 2.24
C LYS A 45 -3.47 14.48 2.07
N PRO A 46 -2.70 15.34 2.78
CA PRO A 46 -1.25 15.32 2.68
C PRO A 46 -0.61 14.00 3.13
N LEU A 47 -1.17 13.39 4.18
CA LEU A 47 -0.70 12.09 4.69
C LEU A 47 -1.00 10.98 3.68
N PHE A 48 -2.23 10.94 3.17
CA PHE A 48 -2.62 9.99 2.12
C PHE A 48 -1.75 10.13 0.87
N ASN A 49 -1.48 11.36 0.41
CA ASN A 49 -0.64 11.60 -0.76
C ASN A 49 0.80 11.10 -0.57
N TRP A 50 1.37 11.26 0.62
CA TRP A 50 2.69 10.71 0.94
C TRP A 50 2.64 9.18 0.98
N TRP A 51 1.69 8.61 1.72
CA TRP A 51 1.52 7.17 1.86
C TRP A 51 1.31 6.49 0.49
N GLN A 52 0.49 7.09 -0.36
CA GLN A 52 0.22 6.58 -1.70
C GLN A 52 1.48 6.57 -2.57
N LYS A 53 2.36 7.58 -2.44
CA LYS A 53 3.66 7.58 -3.14
C LYS A 53 4.55 6.44 -2.65
N GLU A 54 4.59 6.19 -1.33
CA GLU A 54 5.33 5.05 -0.79
C GLU A 54 4.79 3.72 -1.30
N LEU A 55 3.46 3.55 -1.34
CA LEU A 55 2.83 2.38 -1.93
C LEU A 55 3.25 2.19 -3.39
N LEU A 56 3.16 3.24 -4.21
CA LEU A 56 3.57 3.17 -5.61
C LEU A 56 5.06 2.82 -5.76
N ASN A 57 5.93 3.32 -4.88
CA ASN A 57 7.35 2.95 -4.91
C ASN A 57 7.54 1.45 -4.61
N LEU A 58 6.82 0.90 -3.64
CA LEU A 58 6.86 -0.53 -3.32
C LEU A 58 6.29 -1.38 -4.46
N GLU A 59 5.17 -0.95 -5.06
CA GLU A 59 4.61 -1.62 -6.24
C GLU A 59 5.60 -1.61 -7.42
N ALA A 60 6.34 -0.52 -7.62
CA ALA A 60 7.38 -0.46 -8.66
C ALA A 60 8.53 -1.45 -8.40
N LEU A 61 8.95 -1.61 -7.14
CA LEU A 61 9.98 -2.58 -6.75
C LEU A 61 9.49 -4.02 -6.97
N PHE A 62 8.27 -4.32 -6.52
CA PHE A 62 7.61 -5.60 -6.78
C PHE A 62 7.57 -5.94 -8.28
N LEU A 63 7.10 -5.01 -9.11
CA LEU A 63 7.02 -5.20 -10.56
C LEU A 63 8.38 -5.42 -11.21
N LYS A 64 9.44 -4.80 -10.68
CA LYS A 64 10.81 -4.97 -11.14
C LYS A 64 11.34 -6.36 -10.79
N GLU A 65 11.07 -6.87 -9.58
CA GLU A 65 11.54 -8.19 -9.16
C GLU A 65 10.78 -9.32 -9.84
N ILE A 66 9.46 -9.19 -10.04
CA ILE A 66 8.67 -10.22 -10.70
C ILE A 66 8.87 -10.22 -12.23
N ALA A 67 9.51 -9.19 -12.79
CA ALA A 67 9.69 -9.04 -14.23
C ALA A 67 10.33 -10.24 -14.95
N PRO A 68 11.38 -10.87 -14.41
CA PRO A 68 11.98 -12.06 -15.03
C PRO A 68 11.06 -13.29 -15.00
N PHE A 69 10.06 -13.32 -14.10
CA PHE A 69 9.25 -14.50 -13.80
C PHE A 69 7.80 -14.40 -14.29
N TYR A 70 7.42 -13.30 -14.97
CA TYR A 70 6.06 -12.99 -15.42
C TYR A 70 5.29 -14.14 -16.10
N LYS A 71 5.99 -15.04 -16.80
CA LYS A 71 5.38 -16.13 -17.59
C LYS A 71 5.19 -17.43 -16.82
N ILE A 72 5.85 -17.58 -15.68
CA ILE A 72 5.93 -18.85 -14.94
C ILE A 72 5.44 -18.72 -13.49
N VAL A 73 5.36 -17.49 -12.97
CA VAL A 73 4.87 -17.24 -11.62
C VAL A 73 3.37 -17.50 -11.56
N SER A 74 2.94 -18.35 -10.61
CA SER A 74 1.53 -18.51 -10.32
C SER A 74 0.97 -17.26 -9.65
N LYS A 75 -0.34 -17.08 -9.73
CA LYS A 75 -1.03 -15.97 -9.05
C LYS A 75 -0.73 -15.94 -7.56
N ASP A 76 -0.76 -17.10 -6.90
CA ASP A 76 -0.59 -17.20 -5.45
C ASP A 76 0.84 -16.78 -5.04
N VAL A 77 1.85 -17.23 -5.79
CA VAL A 77 3.25 -16.79 -5.56
C VAL A 77 3.41 -15.30 -5.82
N ALA A 78 2.76 -14.76 -6.87
CA ALA A 78 2.79 -13.32 -7.13
C ALA A 78 2.16 -12.51 -5.98
N GLN A 79 1.10 -13.04 -5.35
CA GLN A 79 0.46 -12.44 -4.19
C GLN A 79 1.38 -12.48 -2.96
N ASP A 80 2.01 -13.61 -2.67
CA ASP A 80 2.94 -13.75 -1.53
C ASP A 80 4.14 -12.78 -1.64
N ILE A 81 4.68 -12.64 -2.85
CA ILE A 81 5.76 -11.67 -3.11
C ILE A 81 5.21 -10.24 -2.94
N TYR A 82 4.04 -9.94 -3.50
CA TYR A 82 3.42 -8.62 -3.34
C TYR A 82 3.25 -8.25 -1.86
N ASP A 83 2.72 -9.15 -1.06
CA ASP A 83 2.50 -8.95 0.37
C ASP A 83 3.82 -8.69 1.11
N THR A 84 4.89 -9.41 0.74
CA THR A 84 6.23 -9.17 1.29
C THR A 84 6.70 -7.72 1.07
N TYR A 85 6.49 -7.17 -0.13
CA TYR A 85 6.84 -5.77 -0.42
C TYR A 85 5.93 -4.79 0.28
N ILE A 86 4.62 -5.01 0.24
CA ILE A 86 3.67 -4.07 0.80
C ILE A 86 3.78 -4.01 2.32
N CYS A 87 4.13 -5.11 2.99
CA CYS A 87 4.36 -5.13 4.44
C CYS A 87 5.41 -4.09 4.90
N GLU A 88 6.36 -3.71 4.04
CA GLU A 88 7.34 -2.66 4.35
C GLU A 88 6.69 -1.29 4.59
N ILE A 89 5.49 -1.03 4.04
CA ILE A 89 4.79 0.24 4.23
C ILE A 89 4.44 0.48 5.71
N PHE A 90 4.16 -0.58 6.48
CA PHE A 90 3.82 -0.48 7.91
C PHE A 90 5.01 -0.11 8.78
N LYS A 91 6.23 -0.39 8.32
CA LYS A 91 7.48 0.00 8.98
C LYS A 91 7.84 1.46 8.70
N LYS A 92 7.32 2.07 7.63
CA LYS A 92 7.63 3.45 7.25
C LYS A 92 6.85 4.46 8.09
N LEU A 93 7.56 5.49 8.52
CA LEU A 93 6.98 6.67 9.15
C LEU A 93 7.71 7.92 8.64
N SER A 94 6.98 8.84 8.02
CA SER A 94 7.55 10.14 7.66
C SER A 94 7.61 11.04 8.91
N LYS A 95 8.82 11.34 9.39
CA LYS A 95 9.04 12.29 10.51
C LYS A 95 8.40 13.67 10.26
N SER A 96 8.27 14.12 9.00
CA SER A 96 7.72 15.44 8.65
C SER A 96 6.21 15.45 8.45
N THR A 97 5.61 14.31 8.09
CA THR A 97 4.16 14.20 7.80
C THR A 97 3.36 13.83 9.04
N VAL A 98 3.94 13.06 9.96
CA VAL A 98 3.38 12.76 11.30
C VAL A 98 3.09 14.03 12.08
N LYS A 99 4.04 14.97 12.09
CA LYS A 99 3.86 16.32 12.67
C LYS A 99 2.68 17.12 12.09
N LYS A 100 2.33 16.92 10.81
CA LYS A 100 1.20 17.62 10.16
C LYS A 100 -0.14 16.91 10.39
N ALA A 101 -0.12 15.62 10.70
CA ALA A 101 -1.31 14.84 11.00
C ALA A 101 -1.69 14.87 12.50
N ASN A 102 -0.86 15.49 13.35
CA ASN A 102 -0.93 15.37 14.82
C ASN A 102 -1.00 13.90 15.26
N LEU A 103 -0.23 13.06 14.57
CA LEU A 103 0.08 11.69 14.96
C LEU A 103 1.39 11.68 15.75
#